data_AF-A0A497GNI9-F1
#
_entry.id   AF-A0A497GNI9-F1
#
_cell.length_a   1.000
_cell.length_b   1.000
_cell.length_c   1.000
_cell.angle_alpha   90.00
_cell.angle_beta   90.00
_cell.angle_gamma   90.00
#
_symmetry.space_group_name_H-M   'P 1'
#
loop_
_entity.id
_entity.type
_entity.pdbx_description
1 polymer ?
#
loop_
_entity_poly.entity_id
_entity_poly.type
_entity_poly.pdbx_seq_one_letter_code
_entity_poly.pdbx_strand_id
1 'polypeptide(L)'
;MTYSIIGFDRERDMLGIAVVSGSIAVGSRVPWARYGIGGVATQAYTNPALGPIILELLRKGLEPRKALEMALTLDKEKEYRQVAVMDWRGRSAFFCGRMIPKESGAYCTERAIAIANLVASEDLPELMCEVFERNIVKGICKALLEAIKEAHKAGGDIRGDRSAAVIIVGRTEYIPYYDKVVDLRVDYAKDPLRELENIFKKAEVM
;
A
#
# COMPACT_ATOMS: atom_id res chain seq x y z
N MET A 1 14.42 -1.23 -1.48
CA MET A 1 13.50 -0.50 -2.35
C MET A 1 12.13 -1.11 -2.20
N THR A 2 11.21 -0.29 -1.75
CA THR A 2 9.80 -0.61 -1.70
C THR A 2 9.05 0.69 -1.87
N TYR A 3 8.07 0.69 -2.76
CA TYR A 3 7.11 1.77 -2.89
C TYR A 3 5.71 1.16 -2.79
N SER A 4 4.85 1.81 -2.00
CA SER A 4 3.48 1.38 -1.80
C SER A 4 2.55 2.58 -1.76
N ILE A 5 1.31 2.34 -2.14
CA ILE A 5 0.22 3.31 -2.13
C ILE A 5 -1.04 2.64 -1.59
N ILE A 6 -1.71 3.33 -0.68
CA ILE A 6 -3.06 3.04 -0.21
C ILE A 6 -3.99 4.04 -0.89
N GLY A 7 -5.05 3.56 -1.53
CA GLY A 7 -6.05 4.38 -2.19
C GLY A 7 -7.46 4.07 -1.68
N PHE A 8 -8.34 5.07 -1.69
CA PHE A 8 -9.74 4.96 -1.29
C PHE A 8 -10.67 5.47 -2.40
N ASP A 9 -11.51 4.59 -2.91
CA ASP A 9 -12.58 4.91 -3.86
C ASP A 9 -13.89 5.09 -3.08
N ARG A 10 -14.16 6.34 -2.65
CA ARG A 10 -15.36 6.69 -1.90
C ARG A 10 -16.65 6.40 -2.68
N GLU A 11 -16.63 6.54 -4.00
CA GLU A 11 -17.83 6.35 -4.84
C GLU A 11 -18.24 4.87 -4.90
N ARG A 12 -17.25 3.97 -4.86
CA ARG A 12 -17.47 2.51 -4.92
C ARG A 12 -17.36 1.82 -3.56
N ASP A 13 -17.11 2.57 -2.49
CA ASP A 13 -16.89 2.07 -1.13
C ASP A 13 -15.82 0.96 -1.09
N MET A 14 -14.66 1.24 -1.69
CA MET A 14 -13.53 0.31 -1.75
C MET A 14 -12.23 0.96 -1.30
N LEU A 15 -11.36 0.17 -0.69
CA LEU A 15 -10.00 0.55 -0.35
C LEU A 15 -9.04 -0.45 -0.95
N GLY A 16 -7.90 0.01 -1.45
CA GLY A 16 -6.91 -0.88 -2.02
C GLY A 16 -5.49 -0.45 -1.70
N ILE A 17 -4.58 -1.40 -1.78
CA ILE A 17 -3.15 -1.20 -1.55
C ILE A 17 -2.38 -1.87 -2.67
N ALA A 18 -1.47 -1.13 -3.29
CA ALA A 18 -0.51 -1.68 -4.23
C ALA A 18 0.92 -1.49 -3.70
N VAL A 19 1.78 -2.46 -3.95
CA VAL A 19 3.17 -2.45 -3.51
C VAL A 19 4.08 -3.15 -4.51
N VAL A 20 5.30 -2.62 -4.67
CA VAL A 20 6.38 -3.26 -5.42
C VAL A 20 7.66 -3.21 -4.61
N SER A 21 8.49 -4.25 -4.72
CA SER A 21 9.79 -4.31 -4.03
C SER A 21 10.81 -5.15 -4.79
N GLY A 22 12.10 -4.82 -4.63
CA GLY A 22 13.20 -5.72 -4.99
C GLY A 22 13.41 -6.90 -4.02
N SER A 23 12.63 -6.98 -2.93
CA SER A 23 12.56 -8.18 -2.08
C SER A 23 11.57 -9.19 -2.67
N ILE A 24 11.64 -10.45 -2.22
CA ILE A 24 10.66 -11.48 -2.59
C ILE A 24 9.38 -11.37 -1.75
N ALA A 25 8.27 -11.88 -2.29
CA ALA A 25 7.00 -12.05 -1.59
C ALA A 25 6.54 -10.82 -0.78
N VAL A 26 6.58 -9.64 -1.38
CA VAL A 26 6.18 -8.40 -0.68
C VAL A 26 4.70 -8.39 -0.29
N GLY A 27 3.85 -9.06 -1.08
CA GLY A 27 2.41 -9.12 -0.88
C GLY A 27 1.96 -9.82 0.41
N SER A 28 2.77 -10.70 1.02
CA SER A 28 2.43 -11.33 2.30
C SER A 28 2.77 -10.48 3.53
N ARG A 29 3.51 -9.38 3.35
CA ARG A 29 4.14 -8.65 4.47
C ARG A 29 3.71 -7.19 4.55
N VAL A 30 3.59 -6.53 3.41
CA VAL A 30 3.38 -5.08 3.36
C VAL A 30 1.90 -4.67 3.38
N PRO A 31 1.03 -5.17 2.48
CA PRO A 31 -0.32 -4.63 2.35
C PRO A 31 -1.30 -5.35 3.29
N TRP A 32 -1.97 -4.60 4.14
CA TRP A 32 -3.01 -5.07 5.04
C TRP A 32 -4.24 -4.20 4.90
N ALA A 33 -5.40 -4.77 4.59
CA ALA A 33 -6.64 -4.02 4.48
C ALA A 33 -7.80 -4.81 5.07
N ARG A 34 -8.81 -4.10 5.59
CA ARG A 34 -10.09 -4.68 6.01
C ARG A 34 -11.24 -3.74 5.67
N TYR A 35 -12.27 -4.28 5.03
CA TYR A 35 -13.46 -3.54 4.62
C TYR A 35 -14.13 -2.86 5.83
N GLY A 36 -14.55 -1.61 5.66
CA GLY A 36 -15.16 -0.79 6.71
C GLY A 36 -14.20 -0.32 7.81
N ILE A 37 -12.91 -0.70 7.77
CA ILE A 37 -11.92 -0.34 8.79
C ILE A 37 -10.83 0.56 8.23
N GLY A 38 -10.08 0.08 7.24
CA GLY A 38 -8.94 0.82 6.70
C GLY A 38 -7.88 -0.06 6.02
N GLY A 39 -6.77 0.58 5.69
CA GLY A 39 -5.58 -0.02 5.09
C GLY A 39 -4.30 0.40 5.80
N VAL A 40 -3.30 -0.49 5.78
CA VAL A 40 -1.97 -0.29 6.36
C VAL A 40 -0.93 -0.87 5.42
N ALA A 41 0.09 -0.08 5.11
CA ALA A 41 1.29 -0.52 4.42
C ALA A 41 2.48 -0.42 5.38
N THR A 42 3.10 -1.54 5.74
CA THR A 42 4.31 -1.58 6.60
C THR A 42 5.50 -2.08 5.78
N GLN A 43 6.55 -1.27 5.66
CA GLN A 43 7.71 -1.53 4.80
C GLN A 43 9.03 -1.06 5.43
N ALA A 44 10.08 -0.90 4.60
CA ALA A 44 11.49 -0.80 4.99
C ALA A 44 11.95 -2.10 5.67
N TYR A 45 12.46 -2.06 6.90
CA TYR A 45 12.68 -3.28 7.68
C TYR A 45 11.33 -3.76 8.20
N THR A 46 10.60 -4.45 7.34
CA THR A 46 9.17 -4.70 7.51
C THR A 46 8.87 -5.46 8.82
N ASN A 47 7.93 -4.95 9.60
CA ASN A 47 7.33 -5.67 10.72
C ASN A 47 5.86 -5.96 10.38
N PRO A 48 5.55 -7.16 9.84
CA PRO A 48 4.21 -7.48 9.38
C PRO A 48 3.14 -7.38 10.48
N ALA A 49 3.52 -7.52 11.76
CA ALA A 49 2.58 -7.45 12.87
C ALA A 49 1.92 -6.07 13.03
N LEU A 50 2.57 -4.99 12.57
CA LEU A 50 2.02 -3.63 12.65
C LEU A 50 0.72 -3.49 11.84
N GLY A 51 0.59 -4.22 10.73
CA GLY A 51 -0.63 -4.24 9.91
C GLY A 51 -1.90 -4.58 10.70
N PRO A 52 -2.05 -5.83 11.18
CA PRO A 52 -3.22 -6.24 11.94
C PRO A 52 -3.40 -5.49 13.27
N ILE A 53 -2.31 -5.07 13.94
CA ILE A 53 -2.39 -4.27 15.17
C ILE A 53 -3.04 -2.91 14.90
N ILE A 54 -2.58 -2.19 13.87
CA ILE A 54 -3.11 -0.87 13.53
C ILE A 54 -4.58 -1.01 13.05
N LEU A 55 -4.90 -2.01 12.24
CA LEU A 55 -6.29 -2.25 11.82
C LEU A 55 -7.21 -2.53 13.02
N GLU A 56 -6.74 -3.26 14.03
CA GLU A 56 -7.52 -3.50 15.24
C GLU A 56 -7.74 -2.22 16.07
N LEU A 57 -6.75 -1.32 16.11
CA LEU A 57 -6.91 -0.01 16.75
C LEU A 57 -7.88 0.89 15.98
N LEU A 58 -7.83 0.91 14.65
CA LEU A 58 -8.82 1.60 13.81
C LEU A 58 -10.23 1.05 14.04
N ARG A 59 -10.38 -0.28 14.15
CA ARG A 59 -11.67 -0.94 14.45
C ARG A 59 -12.28 -0.45 15.76
N LYS A 60 -11.43 -0.13 16.75
CA LYS A 60 -11.84 0.41 18.06
C LYS A 60 -12.16 1.91 17.99
N GLY A 61 -12.12 2.53 16.82
CA GLY A 61 -12.50 3.92 16.59
C GLY A 61 -11.35 4.92 16.73
N LEU A 62 -10.09 4.46 16.87
CA LEU A 62 -8.96 5.36 16.89
C LEU A 62 -8.72 5.96 15.51
N GLU A 63 -8.30 7.21 15.49
CA GLU A 63 -7.87 7.87 14.26
C GLU A 63 -6.50 7.34 13.80
N PRO A 64 -6.23 7.35 12.47
CA PRO A 64 -5.00 6.79 11.88
C PRO A 64 -3.71 7.16 12.61
N ARG A 65 -3.51 8.45 12.91
CA ARG A 65 -2.31 8.93 13.61
C ARG A 65 -2.16 8.33 15.00
N LYS A 66 -3.23 8.29 15.79
CA LYS A 66 -3.21 7.72 17.16
C LYS A 66 -3.02 6.21 17.12
N ALA A 67 -3.70 5.52 16.20
CA ALA A 67 -3.54 4.08 16.01
C ALA A 67 -2.08 3.73 15.64
N LEU A 68 -1.48 4.50 14.72
CA LEU A 68 -0.09 4.35 14.32
C LEU A 68 0.88 4.60 15.48
N GLU A 69 0.76 5.74 16.16
CA GLU A 69 1.61 6.10 17.30
C GLU A 69 1.54 5.03 18.41
N MET A 70 0.35 4.55 18.74
CA MET A 70 0.16 3.47 19.72
C MET A 70 0.79 2.16 19.28
N ALA A 71 0.59 1.72 18.03
CA ALA A 71 1.18 0.49 17.54
C ALA A 71 2.73 0.54 17.56
N LEU A 72 3.32 1.69 17.21
CA LEU A 72 4.77 1.88 17.23
C LEU A 72 5.38 1.86 18.64
N THR A 73 4.58 2.05 19.71
CA THR A 73 5.09 1.86 21.09
C THR A 73 5.43 0.40 21.40
N LEU A 74 4.85 -0.55 20.67
CA LEU A 74 5.10 -1.98 20.83
C LEU A 74 6.36 -2.45 20.08
N ASP A 75 6.89 -1.63 19.16
CA ASP A 75 8.06 -1.95 18.35
C ASP A 75 9.29 -1.19 18.86
N LYS A 76 10.18 -1.90 19.57
CA LYS A 76 11.44 -1.33 20.09
C LYS A 76 12.36 -0.83 18.97
N GLU A 77 12.20 -1.35 17.76
CA GLU A 77 12.98 -1.01 16.58
C GLU A 77 12.16 -0.13 15.62
N LYS A 78 11.14 0.61 16.11
CA LYS A 78 10.29 1.47 15.28
C LYS A 78 11.07 2.36 14.30
N GLU A 79 12.26 2.84 14.69
CA GLU A 79 13.09 3.71 13.84
C GLU A 79 13.57 3.04 12.54
N TYR A 80 13.47 1.72 12.41
CA TYR A 80 13.75 0.98 11.17
C TYR A 80 12.50 0.76 10.30
N ARG A 81 11.33 1.23 10.74
CA ARG A 81 10.05 0.98 10.07
C ARG A 81 9.62 2.18 9.25
N GLN A 82 8.95 1.91 8.15
CA GLN A 82 8.16 2.89 7.42
C GLN A 82 6.73 2.38 7.33
N VAL A 83 5.75 3.19 7.73
CA VAL A 83 4.35 2.75 7.83
C VAL A 83 3.43 3.84 7.31
N ALA A 84 2.46 3.46 6.47
CA ALA A 84 1.33 4.30 6.08
C ALA A 84 0.04 3.64 6.55
N VAL A 85 -0.92 4.45 6.97
CA VAL A 85 -2.25 4.01 7.40
C VAL A 85 -3.30 4.94 6.83
N MET A 86 -4.44 4.39 6.43
CA MET A 86 -5.64 5.11 6.04
C MET A 86 -6.87 4.44 6.67
N ASP A 87 -7.80 5.21 7.22
CA ASP A 87 -9.08 4.68 7.70
C ASP A 87 -10.17 4.68 6.61
N TRP A 88 -11.32 4.07 6.92
CA TRP A 88 -12.48 4.04 6.03
C TRP A 88 -13.19 5.40 5.82
N ARG A 89 -12.57 6.50 6.25
CA ARG A 89 -13.05 7.87 5.99
C ARG A 89 -12.08 8.64 5.09
N GLY A 90 -10.98 8.02 4.65
CA GLY A 90 -9.92 8.63 3.86
C GLY A 90 -8.90 9.39 4.70
N ARG A 91 -9.03 9.42 6.03
CA ARG A 91 -8.02 10.06 6.88
C ARG A 91 -6.78 9.18 6.88
N SER A 92 -5.60 9.79 6.80
CA SER A 92 -4.35 9.05 6.69
C SER A 92 -3.27 9.59 7.62
N ALA A 93 -2.29 8.75 7.91
CA ALA A 93 -1.08 9.10 8.64
C ALA A 93 0.07 8.21 8.19
N PHE A 94 1.30 8.68 8.36
CA PHE A 94 2.49 7.87 8.11
C PHE A 94 3.55 8.08 9.19
N PHE A 95 4.50 7.16 9.23
CA PHE A 95 5.71 7.22 10.04
C PHE A 95 6.89 6.78 9.19
N CYS A 96 7.96 7.59 9.21
CA CYS A 96 9.25 7.30 8.62
C CYS A 96 10.29 7.29 9.73
N GLY A 97 10.75 6.10 10.12
CA GLY A 97 11.78 5.96 11.14
C GLY A 97 13.12 6.51 10.68
N ARG A 98 13.96 7.00 11.61
CA ARG A 98 15.22 7.66 11.26
C ARG A 98 16.29 6.73 10.67
N MET A 99 16.11 5.42 10.80
CA MET A 99 17.03 4.38 10.37
C MET A 99 16.56 3.64 9.11
N ILE A 100 15.49 4.11 8.45
CA ILE A 100 15.07 3.54 7.16
C ILE A 100 16.11 3.84 6.08
N PRO A 101 16.17 3.03 5.00
CA PRO A 101 16.98 3.37 3.83
C PRO A 101 16.66 4.77 3.31
N LYS A 102 17.70 5.52 2.92
CA LYS A 102 17.61 6.89 2.38
C LYS A 102 16.88 6.91 1.03
N GLU A 103 16.72 8.12 0.49
CA GLU A 103 15.93 8.39 -0.71
C GLU A 103 14.52 7.83 -0.47
N SER A 104 13.89 8.41 0.53
CA SER A 104 12.64 7.95 1.12
C SER A 104 11.70 9.11 1.33
N GLY A 105 10.42 8.88 1.11
CA GLY A 105 9.40 9.90 1.26
C GLY A 105 8.05 9.33 1.62
N ALA A 106 7.13 10.24 1.92
CA ALA A 106 5.72 9.96 2.09
C ALA A 106 4.92 11.14 1.55
N TYR A 107 3.76 10.86 0.96
CA TYR A 107 2.86 11.90 0.48
C TYR A 107 1.41 11.45 0.67
N CYS A 108 0.52 12.39 0.93
CA CYS A 108 -0.90 12.11 1.13
C CYS A 108 -1.77 13.14 0.39
N THR A 109 -2.83 12.65 -0.21
CA THR A 109 -3.94 13.44 -0.78
C THR A 109 -5.23 13.11 -0.02
N GLU A 110 -6.37 13.59 -0.51
CA GLU A 110 -7.68 13.24 0.07
C GLU A 110 -7.99 11.74 -0.07
N ARG A 111 -7.60 11.12 -1.19
CA ARG A 111 -7.97 9.73 -1.51
C ARG A 111 -6.79 8.76 -1.49
N ALA A 112 -5.56 9.23 -1.29
CA ALA A 112 -4.39 8.36 -1.31
C ALA A 112 -3.34 8.72 -0.26
N ILE A 113 -2.55 7.72 0.12
CA ILE A 113 -1.29 7.91 0.83
C ILE A 113 -0.26 6.95 0.27
N ALA A 114 0.91 7.47 -0.06
CA ALA A 114 2.01 6.69 -0.60
C ALA A 114 3.28 6.86 0.23
N ILE A 115 4.11 5.81 0.26
CA ILE A 115 5.40 5.80 0.94
C ILE A 115 6.43 5.06 0.09
N ALA A 116 7.67 5.54 0.11
CA ALA A 116 8.78 4.94 -0.62
C ALA A 116 10.08 4.98 0.20
N ASN A 117 10.96 4.00 0.00
CA ASN A 117 12.34 4.00 0.52
C ASN A 117 13.29 3.30 -0.47
N LEU A 118 14.56 3.73 -0.47
CA LEU A 118 15.61 3.27 -1.38
C LEU A 118 15.22 3.42 -2.86
N VAL A 119 14.56 4.52 -3.23
CA VAL A 119 14.08 4.82 -4.59
C VAL A 119 14.95 5.87 -5.28
N ALA A 120 14.74 6.12 -6.58
CA ALA A 120 15.57 7.10 -7.32
C ALA A 120 15.28 8.58 -6.95
N SER A 121 14.09 8.89 -6.42
CA SER A 121 13.69 10.25 -6.03
C SER A 121 12.76 10.24 -4.81
N GLU A 122 12.90 11.24 -3.95
CA GLU A 122 12.01 11.47 -2.80
C GLU A 122 10.60 11.94 -3.22
N ASP A 123 10.43 12.41 -4.47
CA ASP A 123 9.15 12.87 -5.02
C ASP A 123 8.25 11.72 -5.52
N LEU A 124 8.76 10.48 -5.50
CA LEU A 124 8.02 9.31 -5.99
C LEU A 124 6.65 9.09 -5.31
N PRO A 125 6.49 9.28 -3.99
CA PRO A 125 5.20 9.22 -3.32
C PRO A 125 4.18 10.25 -3.83
N GLU A 126 4.62 11.48 -4.13
CA GLU A 126 3.77 12.52 -4.69
C GLU A 126 3.30 12.11 -6.09
N LEU A 127 4.22 11.67 -6.95
CA LEU A 127 3.89 11.14 -8.29
C LEU A 127 2.83 10.02 -8.21
N MET A 128 3.02 9.04 -7.34
CA MET A 128 2.06 7.93 -7.18
C MET A 128 0.67 8.44 -6.78
N CYS A 129 0.60 9.38 -5.83
CA CYS A 129 -0.68 9.92 -5.38
C CYS A 129 -1.37 10.74 -6.48
N GLU A 130 -0.64 11.58 -7.21
CA GLU A 130 -1.21 12.35 -8.32
C GLU A 130 -1.72 11.45 -9.46
N VAL A 131 -0.97 10.41 -9.81
CA VAL A 131 -1.37 9.45 -10.84
C VAL A 131 -2.63 8.69 -10.40
N PHE A 132 -2.70 8.31 -9.13
CA PHE A 132 -3.89 7.67 -8.56
C PHE A 132 -5.12 8.57 -8.66
N GLU A 133 -5.03 9.83 -8.19
CA GLU A 133 -6.14 10.79 -8.22
C GLU A 133 -6.67 11.03 -9.63
N ARG A 134 -5.78 11.15 -10.63
CA ARG A 134 -6.18 11.33 -12.04
C ARG A 134 -6.87 10.11 -12.64
N ASN A 135 -6.60 8.91 -12.11
CA ASN A 135 -7.10 7.65 -12.68
C ASN A 135 -8.21 6.98 -11.87
N ILE A 136 -8.54 7.45 -10.66
CA ILE A 136 -9.54 6.83 -9.78
C ILE A 136 -10.94 6.71 -10.42
N VAL A 137 -11.27 7.62 -11.34
CA VAL A 137 -12.51 7.57 -12.14
C VAL A 137 -12.65 6.26 -12.94
N LYS A 138 -11.52 5.62 -13.30
CA LYS A 138 -11.45 4.34 -14.03
C LYS A 138 -11.59 3.11 -13.12
N GLY A 139 -11.70 3.31 -11.81
CA GLY A 139 -11.77 2.25 -10.80
C GLY A 139 -10.45 2.04 -10.06
N ILE A 140 -10.56 1.66 -8.78
CA ILE A 140 -9.44 1.61 -7.83
C ILE A 140 -8.27 0.72 -8.27
N CYS A 141 -8.54 -0.47 -8.85
CA CYS A 141 -7.47 -1.36 -9.29
C CYS A 141 -6.61 -0.74 -10.39
N LYS A 142 -7.26 -0.14 -11.40
CA LYS A 142 -6.57 0.53 -12.50
C LYS A 142 -5.77 1.73 -12.00
N ALA A 143 -6.35 2.53 -11.12
CA ALA A 143 -5.67 3.69 -10.54
C ALA A 143 -4.42 3.29 -9.74
N LEU A 144 -4.50 2.24 -8.94
CA LEU A 144 -3.36 1.72 -8.19
C LEU A 144 -2.26 1.15 -9.11
N LEU A 145 -2.64 0.37 -10.12
CA LEU A 145 -1.70 -0.21 -11.08
C LEU A 145 -0.98 0.87 -11.91
N GLU A 146 -1.70 1.89 -12.37
CA GLU A 146 -1.09 3.03 -13.07
C GLU A 146 -0.13 3.81 -12.15
N ALA A 147 -0.48 4.00 -10.87
CA ALA A 147 0.39 4.68 -9.91
C ALA A 147 1.74 3.96 -9.72
N ILE A 148 1.72 2.65 -9.44
CA ILE A 148 2.97 1.88 -9.27
C ILE A 148 3.76 1.74 -10.58
N LYS A 149 3.08 1.81 -11.74
CA LYS A 149 3.72 1.77 -13.06
C LYS A 149 4.46 3.05 -13.40
N GLU A 150 3.86 4.21 -13.16
CA GLU A 150 4.54 5.48 -13.35
C GLU A 150 5.69 5.63 -12.34
N ALA A 151 5.52 5.13 -11.11
CA ALA A 151 6.62 5.05 -10.15
C ALA A 151 7.78 4.17 -10.64
N HIS A 152 7.49 3.00 -11.21
CA HIS A 152 8.51 2.14 -11.81
C HIS A 152 9.29 2.87 -12.92
N LYS A 153 8.60 3.57 -13.83
CA LYS A 153 9.21 4.32 -14.94
C LYS A 153 10.05 5.52 -14.48
N ALA A 154 9.60 6.23 -13.45
CA ALA A 154 10.28 7.41 -12.91
C ALA A 154 11.57 7.07 -12.13
N GLY A 155 11.91 5.79 -12.03
CA GLY A 155 13.07 5.31 -11.28
C GLY A 155 12.65 4.47 -10.09
N GLY A 156 11.93 3.37 -10.38
CA GLY A 156 11.70 2.25 -9.47
C GLY A 156 13.01 1.62 -8.97
N ASP A 157 13.06 0.32 -8.65
CA ASP A 157 14.24 -0.20 -7.93
C ASP A 157 15.52 -0.05 -8.74
N ILE A 158 16.47 0.72 -8.20
CA ILE A 158 17.81 0.83 -8.76
C ILE A 158 18.53 -0.54 -8.82
N ARG A 159 18.07 -1.53 -8.05
CA ARG A 159 18.54 -2.94 -8.06
C ARG A 159 17.65 -3.87 -8.90
N GLY A 160 16.51 -3.38 -9.37
CA GLY A 160 15.47 -4.11 -10.08
C GLY A 160 14.38 -4.69 -9.18
N ASP A 161 13.12 -4.53 -9.60
CA ASP A 161 11.94 -5.06 -8.92
C ASP A 161 11.92 -6.59 -8.95
N ARG A 162 11.41 -7.22 -7.87
CA ARG A 162 11.34 -8.69 -7.75
C ARG A 162 9.98 -9.23 -7.33
N SER A 163 9.19 -8.47 -6.59
CA SER A 163 7.82 -8.86 -6.25
C SER A 163 6.88 -7.66 -6.28
N ALA A 164 5.59 -7.94 -6.51
CA ALA A 164 4.54 -6.94 -6.55
C ALA A 164 3.22 -7.54 -6.07
N ALA A 165 2.34 -6.71 -5.52
CA ALA A 165 1.00 -7.14 -5.12
C ALA A 165 0.00 -5.99 -5.19
N VAL A 166 -1.26 -6.34 -5.43
CA VAL A 166 -2.40 -5.45 -5.25
C VAL A 166 -3.50 -6.18 -4.46
N ILE A 167 -4.00 -5.55 -3.41
CA ILE A 167 -5.18 -6.00 -2.68
C ILE A 167 -6.26 -4.92 -2.75
N ILE A 168 -7.51 -5.31 -2.90
CA ILE A 168 -8.68 -4.42 -2.83
C ILE A 168 -9.70 -5.08 -1.93
N VAL A 169 -10.16 -4.35 -0.92
CA VAL A 169 -11.24 -4.75 -0.03
C VAL A 169 -12.48 -3.91 -0.31
N GLY A 170 -13.62 -4.56 -0.19
CA GLY A 170 -14.93 -4.00 -0.51
C GLY A 170 -16.03 -4.86 0.10
N ARG A 171 -17.28 -4.45 -0.11
CA ARG A 171 -18.42 -5.25 0.36
C ARG A 171 -18.52 -6.56 -0.42
N THR A 172 -18.60 -7.69 0.27
CA THR A 172 -18.92 -9.01 -0.31
C THR A 172 -20.08 -9.65 0.46
N GLU A 173 -20.63 -10.74 -0.07
CA GLU A 173 -21.69 -11.53 0.59
C GLU A 173 -21.20 -12.31 1.81
N TYR A 174 -19.88 -12.44 1.98
CA TYR A 174 -19.25 -13.33 2.98
C TYR A 174 -18.64 -12.56 4.16
N ILE A 175 -18.92 -11.26 4.30
CA ILE A 175 -18.48 -10.46 5.45
C ILE A 175 -19.08 -11.04 6.75
N PRO A 176 -18.30 -11.13 7.85
CA PRO A 176 -16.95 -10.58 8.04
C PRO A 176 -15.80 -11.53 7.67
N TYR A 177 -16.07 -12.69 7.08
CA TYR A 177 -15.07 -13.75 6.86
C TYR A 177 -14.19 -13.53 5.63
N TYR A 178 -14.73 -12.88 4.59
CA TYR A 178 -13.99 -12.61 3.37
C TYR A 178 -14.43 -11.28 2.76
N ASP A 179 -13.51 -10.33 2.61
CA ASP A 179 -13.78 -8.97 2.14
C ASP A 179 -12.89 -8.54 0.97
N LYS A 180 -12.05 -9.43 0.47
CA LYS A 180 -11.12 -9.18 -0.64
C LYS A 180 -11.84 -9.32 -1.98
N VAL A 181 -12.03 -8.21 -2.66
CA VAL A 181 -12.52 -8.17 -4.05
C VAL A 181 -11.40 -8.55 -5.02
N VAL A 182 -10.17 -8.13 -4.72
CA VAL A 182 -8.97 -8.45 -5.49
C VAL A 182 -7.83 -8.78 -4.52
N ASP A 183 -7.10 -9.86 -4.80
CA ASP A 183 -5.85 -10.22 -4.10
C ASP A 183 -4.91 -10.88 -5.11
N LEU A 184 -4.08 -10.07 -5.76
CA LEU A 184 -3.16 -10.52 -6.80
C LEU A 184 -1.73 -10.32 -6.34
N ARG A 185 -0.90 -11.34 -6.56
CA ARG A 185 0.47 -11.39 -6.06
C ARG A 185 1.41 -11.99 -7.09
N VAL A 186 2.57 -11.35 -7.23
CA VAL A 186 3.75 -11.88 -7.89
C VAL A 186 4.85 -11.94 -6.86
N ASP A 187 5.10 -13.13 -6.31
CA ASP A 187 6.04 -13.29 -5.19
C ASP A 187 7.51 -13.30 -5.64
N TYR A 188 7.79 -13.65 -6.90
CA TYR A 188 9.12 -13.50 -7.50
C TYR A 188 9.06 -13.47 -9.03
N ALA A 189 9.59 -12.42 -9.65
CA ALA A 189 9.79 -12.33 -11.10
C ALA A 189 10.92 -11.35 -11.44
N LYS A 190 11.45 -11.41 -12.67
CA LYS A 190 12.38 -10.38 -13.17
C LYS A 190 11.69 -9.04 -13.41
N ASP A 191 10.42 -9.10 -13.83
CA ASP A 191 9.55 -7.96 -14.08
C ASP A 191 8.19 -8.24 -13.40
N PRO A 192 8.11 -8.06 -12.08
CA PRO A 192 6.91 -8.42 -11.32
C PRO A 192 5.71 -7.53 -11.66
N LEU A 193 5.96 -6.30 -12.12
CA LEU A 193 4.89 -5.38 -12.48
C LEU A 193 4.18 -5.85 -13.76
N ARG A 194 4.93 -6.21 -14.80
CA ARG A 194 4.34 -6.77 -16.02
C ARG A 194 3.58 -8.06 -15.75
N GLU A 195 4.11 -8.93 -14.89
CA GLU A 195 3.39 -10.15 -14.49
C GLU A 195 2.11 -9.82 -13.72
N LEU A 196 2.13 -8.82 -12.83
CA LEU A 196 0.94 -8.38 -12.11
C LEU A 196 -0.13 -7.82 -13.06
N GLU A 197 0.26 -7.02 -14.05
CA GLU A 197 -0.64 -6.54 -15.12
C GLU A 197 -1.24 -7.69 -15.93
N ASN A 198 -0.45 -8.73 -16.24
CA ASN A 198 -0.94 -9.91 -16.97
C ASN A 198 -1.97 -10.69 -16.15
N ILE A 199 -1.73 -10.86 -14.84
CA ILE A 199 -2.68 -11.50 -13.92
C ILE A 199 -3.97 -10.67 -13.86
N PHE A 200 -3.85 -9.35 -13.70
CA PHE A 200 -5.01 -8.46 -13.62
C PHE A 200 -5.88 -8.52 -14.89
N LYS A 201 -5.27 -8.50 -16.08
CA LYS A 201 -6.00 -8.64 -17.36
C LYS A 201 -6.79 -9.94 -17.46
N LYS A 202 -6.29 -11.04 -16.88
CA LYS A 202 -7.03 -12.31 -16.84
C LYS A 202 -8.17 -12.27 -15.83
N ALA A 203 -7.97 -11.60 -14.70
CA ALA A 203 -8.99 -11.43 -13.67
C ALA A 203 -10.15 -10.52 -14.11
N GLU A 204 -9.91 -9.48 -14.94
CA GLU A 204 -10.98 -8.62 -15.47
C GLU A 204 -11.93 -9.34 -16.45
N VAL A 205 -11.54 -10.50 -16.98
CA VAL A 205 -12.32 -11.28 -17.95
C VAL A 205 -13.15 -12.37 -17.27
N MET A 206 -12.95 -12.59 -15.97
CA MET A 206 -13.69 -13.56 -15.15
C MET A 206 -14.88 -12.90 -14.45
#